data_AF-A0A453GH76-F1
#
_entry.id   AF-A0A453GH76-F1
#
_cell.length_a   1.000
_cell.length_b   1.000
_cell.length_c   1.000
_cell.angle_alpha   90.00
_cell.angle_beta   90.00
_cell.angle_gamma   90.00
#
_symmetry.space_group_name_H-M   'P 1'
#
loop_
_entity.id
_entity.type
_entity.pdbx_description
1 polymer ?
#
loop_
_entity_poly.entity_id
_entity_poly.type
_entity_poly.pdbx_seq_one_letter_code
_entity_poly.pdbx_strand_id
1 'polypeptide(L)'
;MDAEAGAAAAQQLPWRQHYRNLLLLAYQSFGVVYGDLSTSPLYVYKSTFSGRLRQYQDEQTVYGVLSLIFWTFTLVPLLKYVIIVLSADDNGEGGPFALYSLLCRHAKLSLIPNQQAADEELSTYYRDGFAAQHESSPWLRRFLEKHKIVKTGLLVVVLCAASMVIGDGVLTPAISVLSSMSGLQVRATGLQERSVVLLSCIVLVGLFSLQHRGTQKVAFMFAPIVIIWLFCIGGIGLYNIVHWNPNIYQAISPYYIVKFFRTTGTDGWIALGGILLSMTGSEAMFADLGHFTSASVRLAFITIIYPCLILQYMGQAAFLSKNMFHTRTSFYDSIPGPVFWPVFVVATLAAVVGSQAVISATFSIVKQCHALGCFPRVKIVHTSRWIHGQIYIPEINWILMVLCVAVTVAFGDTTLIGNAYG
;
A
#
# COMPACT_ATOMS: atom_id res chain seq x y z
N MET A 1 -13.69 1.82 -59.11
CA MET A 1 -12.37 1.29 -58.72
C MET A 1 -11.98 1.91 -57.37
N ASP A 2 -12.94 2.04 -56.43
CA ASP A 2 -12.81 2.99 -55.30
C ASP A 2 -13.41 2.46 -53.99
N ALA A 3 -13.62 1.14 -53.87
CA ALA A 3 -14.15 0.52 -52.64
C ALA A 3 -13.05 -0.20 -51.81
N GLU A 4 -11.87 -0.44 -52.38
CA GLU A 4 -10.78 -1.17 -51.71
C GLU A 4 -9.78 -0.27 -50.96
N ALA A 5 -9.82 1.05 -51.17
CA ALA A 5 -8.96 2.00 -50.46
C ALA A 5 -9.44 2.34 -49.03
N GLY A 6 -10.70 2.02 -48.69
CA GLY A 6 -11.29 2.32 -47.37
C GLY A 6 -11.05 1.26 -46.30
N ALA A 7 -10.75 0.01 -46.67
CA ALA A 7 -10.59 -1.10 -45.73
C ALA A 7 -9.18 -1.17 -45.10
N ALA A 8 -8.16 -0.62 -45.76
CA ALA A 8 -6.78 -0.65 -45.27
C ALA A 8 -6.47 0.40 -44.18
N ALA A 9 -7.31 1.43 -44.02
CA ALA A 9 -7.10 2.50 -43.04
C ALA A 9 -7.70 2.20 -41.64
N ALA A 10 -8.56 1.18 -41.50
CA ALA A 10 -9.28 0.89 -40.26
C ALA A 10 -8.51 0.00 -39.26
N GLN A 11 -7.38 -0.61 -39.65
CA GLN A 11 -6.65 -1.57 -38.80
C GLN A 11 -5.40 -1.01 -38.09
N GLN A 12 -4.98 0.24 -38.36
CA GLN A 12 -3.72 0.78 -37.82
C GLN A 12 -3.85 1.60 -36.52
N LEU A 13 -5.06 1.80 -35.98
CA LEU A 13 -5.34 2.61 -34.78
C LEU A 13 -5.57 1.89 -33.42
N PRO A 14 -5.63 0.55 -33.27
CA PRO A 14 -5.96 -0.07 -31.98
C PRO A 14 -4.81 0.00 -30.96
N TRP A 15 -3.55 -0.05 -31.41
CA TRP A 15 -2.40 -0.07 -30.49
C TRP A 15 -2.19 1.27 -29.78
N ARG A 16 -2.28 2.41 -30.49
CA ARG A 16 -2.12 3.76 -29.87
C ARG A 16 -3.18 4.01 -28.80
N GLN A 17 -4.40 3.54 -29.02
CA GLN A 17 -5.50 3.68 -28.07
C GLN A 17 -5.30 2.77 -26.85
N HIS A 18 -4.81 1.55 -27.07
CA HIS A 18 -4.44 0.62 -25.99
C HIS A 18 -3.30 1.19 -25.11
N TYR A 19 -2.23 1.71 -25.71
CA TYR A 19 -1.12 2.34 -24.96
C TYR A 19 -1.57 3.61 -24.20
N ARG A 20 -2.42 4.45 -24.80
CA ARG A 20 -2.98 5.62 -24.11
C ARG A 20 -3.83 5.21 -22.91
N ASN A 21 -4.65 4.18 -23.05
CA ASN A 21 -5.47 3.68 -21.95
C ASN A 21 -4.61 3.07 -20.84
N LEU A 22 -3.57 2.31 -21.20
CA LEU A 22 -2.62 1.74 -20.24
C LEU A 22 -1.85 2.83 -19.48
N LEU A 23 -1.37 3.87 -20.16
CA LEU A 23 -0.69 5.00 -19.51
C LEU A 23 -1.65 5.82 -18.62
N LEU A 24 -2.91 5.96 -19.03
CA LEU A 24 -3.93 6.65 -18.24
C LEU A 24 -4.30 5.87 -16.98
N LEU A 25 -4.41 4.54 -17.08
CA LEU A 25 -4.63 3.66 -15.92
C LEU A 25 -3.40 3.64 -15.00
N ALA A 26 -2.19 3.60 -15.56
CA ALA A 26 -0.96 3.71 -14.78
C ALA A 26 -0.90 5.05 -14.03
N TYR A 27 -1.27 6.15 -14.69
CA TYR A 27 -1.37 7.46 -14.08
C TYR A 27 -2.37 7.48 -12.90
N GLN A 28 -3.56 6.94 -13.09
CA GLN A 28 -4.58 6.87 -12.04
C GLN A 28 -4.15 5.98 -10.85
N SER A 29 -3.37 4.92 -11.12
CA SER A 29 -2.90 4.00 -10.08
C SER A 29 -2.00 4.68 -9.04
N PHE A 30 -1.27 5.75 -9.39
CA PHE A 30 -0.45 6.50 -8.42
C PHE A 30 -1.27 7.04 -7.24
N GLY A 31 -2.47 7.57 -7.50
CA GLY A 31 -3.30 8.18 -6.45
C GLY A 31 -4.08 7.18 -5.62
N VAL A 32 -4.37 5.99 -6.16
CA VAL A 32 -5.27 5.00 -5.52
C VAL A 32 -4.48 3.85 -4.91
N VAL A 33 -3.54 3.27 -5.66
CA VAL A 33 -2.84 2.05 -5.24
C VAL A 33 -1.61 2.38 -4.40
N TYR A 34 -0.91 3.45 -4.76
CA TYR A 34 0.45 3.69 -4.28
C TYR A 34 0.58 4.79 -3.25
N GLY A 35 -0.52 5.45 -2.89
CA GLY A 35 -0.51 6.51 -1.88
C GLY A 35 0.06 6.02 -0.55
N ASP A 36 -0.41 4.86 -0.05
CA ASP A 36 0.05 4.30 1.22
C ASP A 36 1.54 3.91 1.17
N LEU A 37 1.91 3.05 0.20
CA LEU A 37 3.29 2.61 -0.02
C LEU A 37 4.28 3.77 -0.18
N SER A 38 3.85 4.87 -0.81
CA SER A 38 4.71 6.03 -1.02
C SER A 38 4.94 6.87 0.24
N THR A 39 4.11 6.71 1.27
CA THR A 39 4.21 7.49 2.52
C THR A 39 5.07 6.83 3.60
N SER A 40 5.38 5.54 3.45
CA SER A 40 6.24 4.77 4.37
C SER A 40 7.59 5.41 4.76
N PRO A 41 8.32 6.10 3.85
CA PRO A 41 9.58 6.76 4.22
C PRO A 41 9.47 7.80 5.34
N LEU A 42 8.27 8.31 5.63
CA LEU A 42 8.02 9.24 6.73
C LEU A 42 8.27 8.60 8.11
N TYR A 43 8.06 7.29 8.24
CA TYR A 43 8.08 6.60 9.54
C TYR A 43 9.02 5.41 9.64
N VAL A 44 9.43 4.76 8.53
CA VAL A 44 10.25 3.53 8.56
C VAL A 44 11.51 3.69 9.40
N TYR A 45 12.41 4.64 9.09
CA TYR A 45 13.65 4.79 9.88
C TYR A 45 13.40 5.19 11.33
N LYS A 46 12.38 6.01 11.58
CA LYS A 46 12.00 6.43 12.93
C LYS A 46 11.54 5.24 13.78
N SER A 47 10.78 4.32 13.18
CA SER A 47 10.31 3.09 13.82
C SER A 47 11.44 2.06 13.96
N THR A 48 12.29 1.87 12.94
CA THR A 48 13.39 0.90 12.98
C THR A 48 14.45 1.25 14.02
N PHE A 49 14.81 2.54 14.16
CA PHE A 49 15.74 3.01 15.19
C PHE A 49 15.03 3.36 16.52
N SER A 50 13.84 2.81 16.76
CA SER A 50 13.18 2.91 18.07
C SER A 50 13.72 1.85 19.04
N GLY A 51 13.52 2.07 20.35
CA GLY A 51 13.92 1.10 21.38
C GLY A 51 15.44 0.94 21.57
N ARG A 52 15.89 -0.31 21.76
CA ARG A 52 17.28 -0.68 22.11
C ARG A 52 18.27 -0.49 20.97
N LEU A 53 17.80 -0.47 19.72
CA LEU A 53 18.65 -0.23 18.56
C LEU A 53 19.31 1.16 18.57
N ARG A 54 18.79 2.12 19.37
CA ARG A 54 19.42 3.42 19.62
C ARG A 54 20.81 3.33 20.23
N GLN A 55 21.15 2.22 20.89
CA GLN A 55 22.47 2.02 21.49
C GLN A 55 23.55 1.71 20.43
N TYR A 56 23.14 1.31 19.23
CA TYR A 56 24.03 0.94 18.12
C TYR A 56 24.19 2.10 17.14
N GLN A 57 24.77 3.21 17.61
CA GLN A 57 24.99 4.43 16.81
C GLN A 57 26.23 4.34 15.89
N ASP A 58 26.35 3.25 15.14
CA ASP A 58 27.45 3.05 14.19
C ASP A 58 26.95 3.18 12.74
N GLU A 59 27.81 3.72 11.87
CA GLU A 59 27.58 3.82 10.44
C GLU A 59 27.27 2.44 9.85
N GLN A 60 27.92 1.39 10.37
CA GLN A 60 27.68 0.00 9.95
C GLN A 60 26.24 -0.47 10.20
N THR A 61 25.60 -0.01 11.28
CA THR A 61 24.21 -0.33 11.59
C THR A 61 23.28 0.26 10.53
N VAL A 62 23.54 1.49 10.06
CA VAL A 62 22.76 2.14 9.00
C VAL A 62 22.85 1.37 7.69
N TYR A 63 24.05 0.94 7.32
CA TYR A 63 24.24 0.10 6.11
C TYR A 63 23.47 -1.21 6.24
N GLY A 64 23.48 -1.83 7.42
CA GLY A 64 22.69 -3.03 7.72
C GLY A 64 21.18 -2.82 7.55
N VAL A 65 20.64 -1.77 8.16
CA VAL A 65 19.22 -1.41 8.07
C VAL A 65 18.81 -1.09 6.63
N LEU A 66 19.61 -0.29 5.92
CA LEU A 66 19.35 0.03 4.51
C LEU A 66 19.35 -1.24 3.65
N SER A 67 20.30 -2.16 3.89
CA SER A 67 20.35 -3.44 3.18
C SER A 67 19.09 -4.26 3.42
N LEU A 68 18.63 -4.34 4.67
CA LEU A 68 17.38 -5.01 5.03
C LEU A 68 16.15 -4.38 4.35
N ILE A 69 16.05 -3.04 4.34
CA ILE A 69 14.97 -2.33 3.66
C ILE A 69 15.03 -2.61 2.16
N PHE A 70 16.20 -2.49 1.53
CA PHE A 70 16.38 -2.73 0.10
C PHE A 70 15.93 -4.13 -0.30
N TRP A 71 16.41 -5.17 0.40
CA TRP A 71 16.05 -6.55 0.08
C TRP A 71 14.61 -6.90 0.44
N THR A 72 14.07 -6.38 1.54
CA THR A 72 12.64 -6.55 1.88
C THR A 72 11.76 -5.94 0.80
N PHE A 73 12.06 -4.71 0.37
CA PHE A 73 11.31 -3.99 -0.66
C PHE A 73 11.43 -4.67 -2.04
N THR A 74 12.60 -5.23 -2.36
CA THR A 74 12.85 -5.97 -3.61
C THR A 74 12.16 -7.33 -3.62
N LEU A 75 12.21 -8.08 -2.51
CA LEU A 75 11.65 -9.43 -2.46
C LEU A 75 10.12 -9.40 -2.32
N VAL A 76 9.58 -8.46 -1.56
CA VAL A 76 8.15 -8.44 -1.26
C VAL A 76 7.39 -7.60 -2.31
N PRO A 77 7.42 -6.26 -2.33
CA PRO A 77 6.76 -5.48 -3.37
C PRO A 77 7.13 -5.88 -4.81
N LEU A 78 8.43 -5.95 -5.15
CA LEU A 78 8.83 -6.17 -6.55
C LEU A 78 8.70 -7.65 -6.98
N LEU A 79 9.32 -8.59 -6.26
CA LEU A 79 9.32 -9.99 -6.70
C LEU A 79 7.97 -10.68 -6.39
N LYS A 80 7.53 -10.67 -5.12
CA LYS A 80 6.27 -11.33 -4.74
C LYS A 80 5.07 -10.63 -5.38
N TYR A 81 4.88 -9.32 -5.18
CA TYR A 81 3.65 -8.67 -5.66
C TYR A 81 3.68 -8.43 -7.17
N VAL A 82 4.66 -7.68 -7.67
CA VAL A 82 4.67 -7.23 -9.07
C VAL A 82 4.88 -8.36 -10.07
N ILE A 83 5.83 -9.27 -9.80
CA ILE A 83 6.17 -10.36 -10.73
C ILE A 83 5.21 -11.55 -10.56
N ILE A 84 5.01 -12.03 -9.33
CA ILE A 84 4.27 -13.27 -9.09
C ILE A 84 2.76 -13.00 -8.93
N VAL A 85 2.36 -12.26 -7.91
CA VAL A 85 0.96 -12.16 -7.46
C VAL A 85 0.08 -11.38 -8.44
N LEU A 86 0.59 -10.33 -9.09
CA LEU A 86 -0.16 -9.63 -10.15
C LEU A 86 -0.43 -10.51 -11.39
N SER A 87 0.20 -11.68 -11.51
CA SER A 87 -0.12 -12.68 -12.55
C SER A 87 -1.24 -13.65 -12.13
N ALA A 88 -1.68 -13.59 -10.87
CA ALA A 88 -2.67 -14.48 -10.28
C ALA A 88 -3.98 -13.71 -10.02
N ASP A 89 -4.58 -13.16 -11.08
CA ASP A 89 -5.86 -12.46 -11.05
C ASP A 89 -7.06 -13.41 -11.33
N ASP A 90 -8.23 -13.11 -10.77
CA ASP A 90 -9.50 -13.79 -11.06
C ASP A 90 -10.37 -12.87 -11.93
N ASN A 91 -10.37 -13.05 -13.25
CA ASN A 91 -11.10 -12.20 -14.19
C ASN A 91 -10.80 -10.68 -14.04
N GLY A 92 -9.56 -10.34 -13.70
CA GLY A 92 -9.14 -8.95 -13.46
C GLY A 92 -9.40 -8.45 -12.04
N GLU A 93 -10.00 -9.22 -11.14
CA GLU A 93 -10.12 -8.89 -9.71
C GLU A 93 -8.96 -9.51 -8.91
N GLY A 94 -8.51 -8.83 -7.87
CA GLY A 94 -7.45 -9.30 -6.98
C GLY A 94 -7.80 -9.14 -5.51
N GLY A 95 -6.89 -9.58 -4.63
CA GLY A 95 -7.09 -9.57 -3.19
C GLY A 95 -7.41 -10.95 -2.57
N PRO A 96 -7.42 -11.03 -1.23
CA PRO A 96 -7.63 -12.31 -0.51
C PRO A 96 -8.96 -12.99 -0.84
N PHE A 97 -10.01 -12.20 -1.07
CA PHE A 97 -11.33 -12.70 -1.44
C PHE A 97 -11.45 -13.11 -2.91
N ALA A 98 -10.71 -12.45 -3.83
CA ALA A 98 -10.61 -12.92 -5.21
C ALA A 98 -9.90 -14.28 -5.27
N LEU A 99 -8.80 -14.45 -4.52
CA LEU A 99 -8.15 -15.75 -4.34
C LEU A 99 -9.10 -16.80 -3.74
N TYR A 100 -9.87 -16.43 -2.71
CA TYR A 100 -10.85 -17.32 -2.10
C TYR A 100 -11.98 -17.70 -3.08
N SER A 101 -12.47 -16.76 -3.87
CA SER A 101 -13.45 -16.99 -4.93
C SER A 101 -12.90 -17.94 -6.00
N LEU A 102 -11.69 -17.70 -6.49
CA LEU A 102 -11.02 -18.53 -7.49
C LEU A 102 -10.81 -19.97 -6.95
N LEU A 103 -10.40 -20.11 -5.69
CA LEU A 103 -10.32 -21.39 -4.98
C LEU A 103 -11.70 -22.06 -4.87
N CYS A 104 -12.75 -21.32 -4.53
CA CYS A 104 -14.11 -21.85 -4.42
C CYS A 104 -14.68 -22.31 -5.76
N ARG A 105 -14.43 -21.56 -6.83
CA ARG A 105 -14.89 -21.84 -8.19
C ARG A 105 -14.19 -23.06 -8.80
N HIS A 106 -12.87 -23.16 -8.62
CA HIS A 106 -12.09 -24.26 -9.20
C HIS A 106 -12.11 -25.53 -8.35
N ALA A 107 -12.32 -25.43 -7.03
CA ALA A 107 -12.28 -26.58 -6.12
C ALA A 107 -13.61 -26.91 -5.40
N LYS A 108 -14.76 -26.34 -5.82
CA LYS A 108 -16.10 -26.56 -5.20
C LYS A 108 -16.05 -26.49 -3.67
N LEU A 109 -15.31 -25.51 -3.16
CA LEU A 109 -15.00 -25.35 -1.73
C LEU A 109 -16.08 -24.60 -0.94
N SER A 110 -17.17 -24.15 -1.59
CA SER A 110 -18.22 -23.36 -0.94
C SER A 110 -18.86 -24.11 0.26
N LEU A 111 -18.81 -23.47 1.42
CA LEU A 111 -19.59 -23.83 2.63
C LEU A 111 -20.87 -22.99 2.74
N ILE A 112 -20.90 -21.84 2.08
CA ILE A 112 -22.00 -20.86 2.00
C ILE A 112 -22.27 -20.65 0.50
N PRO A 113 -23.53 -20.60 0.03
CA PRO A 113 -23.83 -20.44 -1.39
C PRO A 113 -23.27 -19.09 -1.89
N ASN A 114 -22.22 -19.13 -2.71
CA ASN A 114 -21.65 -17.94 -3.33
C ASN A 114 -22.55 -17.58 -4.53
N GLN A 115 -23.55 -16.73 -4.31
CA GLN A 115 -24.30 -16.09 -5.38
C GLN A 115 -23.71 -14.70 -5.61
N GLN A 116 -22.54 -14.62 -6.22
CA GLN A 116 -22.10 -13.38 -6.84
C GLN A 116 -22.76 -13.26 -8.21
N ALA A 117 -23.33 -12.09 -8.54
CA ALA A 117 -23.98 -11.85 -9.83
C ALA A 117 -23.05 -12.12 -11.03
N ALA A 118 -21.73 -11.95 -10.85
CA ALA A 118 -20.71 -12.31 -11.84
C ALA A 118 -20.64 -13.82 -12.12
N ASP A 119 -20.90 -14.68 -11.12
CA ASP A 119 -20.97 -16.14 -11.31
C ASP A 119 -22.24 -16.53 -12.09
N GLU A 120 -23.34 -15.77 -11.95
CA GLU A 120 -24.60 -15.98 -12.66
C GLU A 120 -24.51 -15.55 -14.14
N GLU A 121 -23.84 -14.43 -14.43
CA GLU A 121 -23.51 -13.97 -15.79
C GLU A 121 -22.52 -14.90 -16.52
N LEU A 122 -21.55 -15.48 -15.81
CA LEU A 122 -20.62 -16.46 -16.39
C LEU A 122 -21.28 -17.81 -16.63
N SER A 123 -22.18 -18.26 -15.75
CA SER A 123 -22.93 -19.51 -15.95
C SER A 123 -23.90 -19.45 -17.13
N THR A 124 -24.40 -18.25 -17.47
CA THR A 124 -25.28 -18.03 -18.62
C THR A 124 -24.50 -17.96 -19.94
N TYR A 125 -23.25 -17.50 -19.94
CA TYR A 125 -22.40 -17.45 -21.15
C TYR A 125 -21.59 -18.73 -21.40
N TYR A 126 -21.25 -19.50 -20.36
CA TYR A 126 -20.56 -20.81 -20.47
C TYR A 126 -21.50 -22.02 -20.56
N ARG A 127 -22.69 -21.83 -21.16
CA ARG A 127 -23.51 -22.96 -21.58
C ARG A 127 -23.11 -23.31 -23.02
N ASP A 128 -22.50 -24.48 -23.14
CA ASP A 128 -21.97 -25.13 -24.35
C ASP A 128 -20.60 -24.63 -24.85
N GLY A 129 -19.52 -25.34 -24.48
CA GLY A 129 -18.46 -25.62 -25.46
C GLY A 129 -16.98 -25.48 -25.07
N PHE A 130 -16.56 -24.63 -24.12
CA PHE A 130 -15.11 -24.33 -23.98
C PHE A 130 -14.63 -24.11 -22.53
N ALA A 131 -14.66 -25.14 -21.69
CA ALA A 131 -13.96 -25.08 -20.40
C ALA A 131 -12.44 -25.09 -20.63
N ALA A 132 -11.77 -23.94 -20.49
CA ALA A 132 -10.31 -23.87 -20.48
C ALA A 132 -9.77 -24.65 -19.27
N GLN A 133 -9.10 -25.77 -19.55
CA GLN A 133 -8.40 -26.60 -18.59
C GLN A 133 -7.19 -25.86 -18.02
N HIS A 134 -7.34 -25.23 -16.85
CA HIS A 134 -6.19 -24.99 -15.98
C HIS A 134 -6.18 -26.08 -14.92
N GLU A 135 -5.28 -27.05 -15.08
CA GLU A 135 -5.16 -28.24 -14.22
C GLU A 135 -4.69 -27.89 -12.81
N SER A 136 -5.62 -27.56 -11.91
CA SER A 136 -5.39 -27.76 -10.48
C SER A 136 -5.27 -29.27 -10.21
N SER A 137 -4.20 -29.71 -9.54
CA SER A 137 -3.95 -31.14 -9.24
C SER A 137 -5.21 -31.86 -8.74
N PRO A 138 -5.66 -32.93 -9.42
CA PRO A 138 -6.94 -33.61 -9.12
C PRO A 138 -6.97 -34.22 -7.71
N TRP A 139 -5.80 -34.46 -7.10
CA TRP A 139 -5.68 -34.97 -5.75
C TRP A 139 -5.99 -33.90 -4.69
N LEU A 140 -5.42 -32.70 -4.84
CA LEU A 140 -5.62 -31.58 -3.92
C LEU A 140 -7.09 -31.17 -3.87
N ARG A 141 -7.73 -31.12 -5.03
CA ARG A 141 -9.16 -30.85 -5.18
C ARG A 141 -10.04 -31.89 -4.46
N ARG A 142 -9.78 -33.19 -4.67
CA ARG A 142 -10.53 -34.27 -4.01
C ARG A 142 -10.35 -34.28 -2.49
N PHE A 143 -9.16 -33.93 -1.99
CA PHE A 143 -8.89 -33.83 -0.55
C PHE A 143 -9.64 -32.64 0.09
N LEU A 144 -9.58 -31.48 -0.56
CA LEU A 144 -10.25 -30.24 -0.16
C LEU A 144 -11.79 -30.37 -0.16
N GLU A 145 -12.35 -31.04 -1.16
CA GLU A 145 -13.80 -31.29 -1.26
C GLU A 145 -14.32 -32.23 -0.15
N LYS A 146 -13.50 -33.21 0.28
CA LYS A 146 -13.90 -34.27 1.23
C LYS A 146 -13.94 -33.81 2.70
N HIS A 147 -13.16 -32.81 3.09
CA HIS A 147 -12.98 -32.45 4.50
C HIS A 147 -13.61 -31.10 4.87
N LYS A 148 -14.79 -31.14 5.53
CA LYS A 148 -15.50 -29.95 6.07
C LYS A 148 -14.63 -29.10 7.03
N ILE A 149 -13.70 -29.74 7.74
CA ILE A 149 -12.74 -29.08 8.64
C ILE A 149 -11.81 -28.16 7.85
N VAL A 150 -11.32 -28.60 6.68
CA VAL A 150 -10.41 -27.81 5.84
C VAL A 150 -11.14 -26.61 5.23
N LYS A 151 -12.39 -26.80 4.79
CA LYS A 151 -13.25 -25.70 4.33
C LYS A 151 -13.48 -24.64 5.42
N THR A 152 -13.72 -25.08 6.66
CA THR A 152 -13.93 -24.20 7.82
C THR A 152 -12.64 -23.49 8.20
N GLY A 153 -11.51 -24.21 8.23
CA GLY A 153 -10.19 -23.63 8.49
C GLY A 153 -9.81 -22.57 7.45
N LEU A 154 -10.09 -22.82 6.17
CA LEU A 154 -9.88 -21.84 5.10
C LEU A 154 -10.73 -20.58 5.31
N LEU A 155 -12.00 -20.71 5.68
CA LEU A 155 -12.87 -19.56 5.98
C LEU A 155 -12.32 -18.75 7.16
N VAL A 156 -11.87 -19.41 8.23
CA VAL A 156 -11.27 -18.74 9.40
C VAL A 156 -10.01 -17.97 9.00
N VAL A 157 -9.15 -18.55 8.17
CA VAL A 157 -7.93 -17.87 7.67
C VAL A 157 -8.31 -16.62 6.87
N VAL A 158 -9.31 -16.71 5.99
CA VAL A 158 -9.77 -15.57 5.18
C VAL A 158 -10.39 -14.48 6.06
N LEU A 159 -11.20 -14.84 7.06
CA LEU A 159 -11.77 -13.88 8.00
C LEU A 159 -10.69 -13.22 8.87
N CYS A 160 -9.67 -13.97 9.29
CA CYS A 160 -8.52 -13.43 10.00
C CYS A 160 -7.75 -12.42 9.13
N ALA A 161 -7.46 -12.77 7.88
CA ALA A 161 -6.83 -11.85 6.92
C ALA A 161 -7.68 -10.59 6.70
N ALA A 162 -8.99 -10.73 6.52
CA ALA A 162 -9.90 -9.59 6.37
C ALA A 162 -9.88 -8.67 7.61
N SER A 163 -9.85 -9.25 8.81
CA SER A 163 -9.76 -8.47 10.05
C SER A 163 -8.44 -7.71 10.19
N MET A 164 -7.32 -8.30 9.74
CA MET A 164 -6.02 -7.64 9.72
C MET A 164 -6.01 -6.44 8.77
N VAL A 165 -6.59 -6.58 7.56
CA VAL A 165 -6.69 -5.45 6.62
C VAL A 165 -7.64 -4.35 7.12
N ILE A 166 -8.71 -4.70 7.84
CA ILE A 166 -9.55 -3.69 8.52
C ILE A 166 -8.73 -2.96 9.60
N GLY A 167 -7.87 -3.68 10.34
CA GLY A 167 -6.93 -3.10 11.29
C GLY A 167 -5.93 -2.14 10.66
N ASP A 168 -5.40 -2.51 9.49
CA ASP A 168 -4.56 -1.66 8.63
C ASP A 168 -5.29 -0.34 8.28
N GLY A 169 -6.57 -0.41 7.92
CA GLY A 169 -7.44 0.75 7.71
C GLY A 169 -7.60 1.71 8.90
N VAL A 170 -7.29 1.26 10.12
CA VAL A 170 -7.25 2.11 11.33
C VAL A 170 -5.85 2.66 11.57
N LEU A 171 -4.82 1.83 11.42
CA LEU A 171 -3.45 2.20 11.78
C LEU A 171 -2.80 3.11 10.73
N THR A 172 -3.06 2.89 9.44
CA THR A 172 -2.44 3.65 8.33
C THR A 172 -2.77 5.14 8.39
N PRO A 173 -4.04 5.57 8.50
CA PRO A 173 -4.33 7.00 8.61
C PRO A 173 -3.68 7.64 9.84
N ALA A 174 -3.71 6.92 10.97
CA ALA A 174 -3.13 7.40 12.22
C ALA A 174 -1.61 7.61 12.10
N ILE A 175 -0.85 6.62 11.59
CA ILE A 175 0.60 6.72 11.47
C ILE A 175 1.03 7.69 10.39
N SER A 176 0.40 7.69 9.21
CA SER A 176 0.80 8.54 8.09
C SER A 176 0.53 10.02 8.35
N VAL A 177 -0.65 10.35 8.90
CA VAL A 177 -0.97 11.75 9.26
C VAL A 177 -0.15 12.21 10.46
N LEU A 178 0.06 11.39 11.49
CA LEU A 178 0.91 11.78 12.62
C LEU A 178 2.38 11.97 12.19
N SER A 179 2.89 11.11 11.30
CA SER A 179 4.27 11.19 10.80
C SER A 179 4.47 12.40 9.91
N SER A 180 3.54 12.72 9.02
CA SER A 180 3.61 13.97 8.23
C SER A 180 3.59 15.21 9.13
N MET A 181 2.72 15.25 10.14
CA MET A 181 2.63 16.39 11.06
C MET A 181 3.85 16.54 11.97
N SER A 182 4.60 15.46 12.23
CA SER A 182 5.82 15.51 13.04
C SER A 182 6.90 16.44 12.48
N GLY A 183 6.85 16.77 11.19
CA GLY A 183 7.74 17.76 10.57
C GLY A 183 7.66 19.16 11.22
N LEU A 184 6.51 19.56 11.78
CA LEU A 184 6.38 20.84 12.47
C LEU A 184 7.34 20.96 13.66
N GLN A 185 7.65 19.85 14.33
CA GLN A 185 8.52 19.83 15.51
C GLN A 185 9.96 20.21 15.16
N VAL A 186 10.38 19.98 13.91
CA VAL A 186 11.75 20.27 13.44
C VAL A 186 12.01 21.76 13.31
N ARG A 187 11.03 22.53 12.82
CA ARG A 187 11.19 23.96 12.51
C ARG A 187 10.58 24.90 13.52
N ALA A 188 9.51 24.48 14.21
CA ALA A 188 8.85 25.28 15.23
C ALA A 188 9.25 24.76 16.62
N THR A 189 10.39 25.25 17.13
CA THR A 189 11.02 24.86 18.41
C THR A 189 10.19 25.15 19.67
N GLY A 190 8.93 25.63 19.53
CA GLY A 190 8.00 25.90 20.64
C GLY A 190 6.73 25.06 20.62
N LEU A 191 6.51 24.18 19.63
CA LEU A 191 5.32 23.33 19.60
C LEU A 191 5.53 22.09 20.50
N GLN A 192 4.68 21.95 21.51
CA GLN A 192 4.63 20.74 22.33
C GLN A 192 4.18 19.54 21.48
N GLU A 193 4.65 18.34 21.83
CA GLU A 193 4.23 17.08 21.17
C GLU A 193 2.69 16.96 21.11
N ARG A 194 1.99 17.43 22.15
CA ARG A 194 0.52 17.49 22.23
C ARG A 194 -0.12 18.32 21.13
N SER A 195 0.49 19.42 20.72
CA SER A 195 -0.04 20.29 19.66
C SER A 195 0.00 19.58 18.30
N VAL A 196 1.02 18.75 18.06
CA VAL A 196 1.15 17.98 16.82
C VAL A 196 0.07 16.90 16.76
N VAL A 197 -0.12 16.15 17.85
CA VAL A 197 -1.20 15.15 17.96
C VAL A 197 -2.56 15.79 17.69
N LEU A 198 -2.84 16.96 18.29
CA LEU A 198 -4.10 17.67 18.08
C LEU A 198 -4.30 18.12 16.64
N LEU A 199 -3.25 18.62 15.98
CA LEU A 199 -3.30 19.01 14.58
C LEU A 199 -3.50 17.80 13.65
N SER A 200 -2.87 16.66 13.95
CA SER A 200 -3.12 15.39 13.27
C SER A 200 -4.58 14.95 13.41
N CYS A 201 -5.18 15.07 14.61
CA CYS A 201 -6.60 14.78 14.81
C CYS A 201 -7.50 15.69 13.97
N ILE A 202 -7.19 16.98 13.84
CA ILE A 202 -7.95 17.90 12.98
C ILE A 202 -7.88 17.44 11.51
N VAL A 203 -6.69 17.07 11.02
CA VAL A 203 -6.50 16.56 9.66
C VAL A 203 -7.29 15.26 9.46
N LEU A 204 -7.26 14.33 10.42
CA LEU A 204 -8.01 13.08 10.37
C LEU A 204 -9.53 13.31 10.36
N VAL A 205 -10.06 14.18 11.22
CA VAL A 205 -11.49 14.51 11.23
C VAL A 205 -11.88 15.15 9.89
N GLY A 206 -11.06 16.05 9.36
CA GLY A 206 -11.27 16.65 8.03
C GLY A 206 -11.28 15.59 6.92
N LEU A 207 -10.32 14.66 6.95
CA LEU A 207 -10.19 13.54 6.02
C LEU A 207 -11.47 12.69 6.00
N PHE A 208 -11.87 12.18 7.17
CA PHE A 208 -13.04 11.30 7.32
C PHE A 208 -14.37 12.02 7.05
N SER A 209 -14.45 13.32 7.34
CA SER A 209 -15.62 14.13 7.02
C SER A 209 -15.78 14.33 5.51
N LEU A 210 -14.67 14.40 4.75
CA LEU A 210 -14.70 14.62 3.30
C LEU A 210 -15.04 13.35 2.49
N GLN A 211 -15.03 12.17 3.11
CA GLN A 211 -15.22 10.87 2.46
C GLN A 211 -16.53 10.74 1.67
N HIS A 212 -17.61 11.39 2.14
CA HIS A 212 -18.92 11.34 1.49
C HIS A 212 -18.96 12.00 0.10
N ARG A 213 -17.97 12.83 -0.27
CA ARG A 213 -17.93 13.53 -1.56
C ARG A 213 -17.47 12.66 -2.73
N GLY A 214 -17.18 11.39 -2.47
CA GLY A 214 -17.01 10.35 -3.49
C GLY A 214 -15.61 10.31 -4.12
N THR A 215 -15.17 9.09 -4.40
CA THR A 215 -13.82 8.74 -4.89
C THR A 215 -13.57 9.02 -6.38
N GLN A 216 -14.62 9.31 -7.18
CA GLN A 216 -14.55 9.50 -8.66
C GLN A 216 -13.60 10.60 -9.12
N LYS A 217 -13.77 11.84 -8.64
CA LYS A 217 -12.92 12.98 -9.03
C LYS A 217 -11.57 12.95 -8.30
N VAL A 218 -11.54 12.17 -7.21
CA VAL A 218 -10.50 12.18 -6.21
C VAL A 218 -9.28 11.39 -6.70
N ALA A 219 -9.45 10.23 -7.32
CA ALA A 219 -8.33 9.46 -7.90
C ALA A 219 -7.52 10.27 -8.94
N PHE A 220 -8.18 11.03 -9.82
CA PHE A 220 -7.52 11.88 -10.81
C PHE A 220 -6.83 13.10 -10.16
N MET A 221 -7.40 13.67 -9.10
CA MET A 221 -6.78 14.76 -8.34
C MET A 221 -5.63 14.29 -7.44
N PHE A 222 -5.63 13.03 -7.04
CA PHE A 222 -4.65 12.43 -6.12
C PHE A 222 -3.39 11.94 -6.82
N ALA A 223 -3.51 11.46 -8.06
CA ALA A 223 -2.36 11.07 -8.86
C ALA A 223 -1.28 12.18 -8.98
N PRO A 224 -1.59 13.45 -9.31
CA PRO A 224 -0.61 14.53 -9.30
C PRO A 224 0.10 14.71 -7.96
N ILE A 225 -0.64 14.61 -6.84
CA ILE A 225 -0.09 14.80 -5.49
C ILE A 225 0.96 13.72 -5.21
N VAL A 226 0.64 12.46 -5.47
CA VAL A 226 1.58 11.33 -5.24
C VAL A 226 2.76 11.39 -6.20
N ILE A 227 2.56 11.78 -7.46
CA ILE A 227 3.65 11.92 -8.43
C ILE A 227 4.61 13.04 -8.00
N ILE A 228 4.09 14.21 -7.65
CA ILE A 228 4.90 15.33 -7.14
C ILE A 228 5.65 14.88 -5.88
N TRP A 229 4.98 14.20 -4.96
CA TRP A 229 5.59 13.63 -3.76
C TRP A 229 6.75 12.68 -4.08
N LEU A 230 6.54 11.71 -4.97
CA LEU A 230 7.55 10.72 -5.39
C LEU A 230 8.77 11.38 -6.03
N PHE A 231 8.58 12.38 -6.89
CA PHE A 231 9.70 13.14 -7.46
C PHE A 231 10.40 14.02 -6.43
N CYS A 232 9.67 14.63 -5.49
CA CYS A 232 10.26 15.39 -4.39
C CYS A 232 11.16 14.50 -3.53
N ILE A 233 10.66 13.36 -3.05
CA ILE A 233 11.48 12.44 -2.24
C ILE A 233 12.60 11.80 -3.05
N GLY A 234 12.38 11.43 -4.30
CA GLY A 234 13.43 10.89 -5.17
C GLY A 234 14.58 11.90 -5.36
N GLY A 235 14.24 13.18 -5.56
CA GLY A 235 15.22 14.27 -5.70
C GLY A 235 15.97 14.56 -4.40
N ILE A 236 15.29 14.59 -3.26
CA ILE A 236 15.91 14.78 -1.93
C ILE A 236 16.82 13.58 -1.60
N GLY A 237 16.36 12.37 -1.89
CA GLY A 237 17.13 11.14 -1.74
C GLY A 237 18.44 11.20 -2.51
N LEU A 238 18.37 11.55 -3.80
CA LEU A 238 19.54 11.71 -4.66
C LEU A 238 20.50 12.80 -4.14
N TYR A 239 19.96 13.96 -3.73
CA TYR A 239 20.75 15.03 -3.12
C TYR A 239 21.51 14.53 -1.88
N ASN A 240 20.84 13.79 -1.00
CA ASN A 240 21.43 13.30 0.23
C ASN A 240 22.51 12.23 0.01
N ILE A 241 22.35 11.37 -1.01
CA ILE A 241 23.39 10.41 -1.40
C ILE A 241 24.66 11.16 -1.83
N VAL A 242 24.53 12.16 -2.70
CA VAL A 242 25.68 12.91 -3.21
C VAL A 242 26.32 13.79 -2.13
N HIS A 243 25.53 14.43 -1.29
CA HIS A 243 26.01 15.41 -0.33
C HIS A 243 26.59 14.77 0.96
N TRP A 244 25.94 13.74 1.50
CA TRP A 244 26.32 13.18 2.81
C TRP A 244 27.18 11.93 2.75
N ASN A 245 26.81 10.96 1.90
CA ASN A 245 27.55 9.70 1.81
C ASN A 245 27.38 9.00 0.45
N PRO A 246 28.27 9.25 -0.52
CA PRO A 246 28.24 8.59 -1.82
C PRO A 246 28.46 7.08 -1.71
N ASN A 247 29.14 6.58 -0.68
CA ASN A 247 29.46 5.16 -0.52
C ASN A 247 28.28 4.33 0.01
N ILE A 248 27.11 4.95 0.20
CA ILE A 248 25.94 4.27 0.76
C ILE A 248 25.40 3.15 -0.16
N TYR A 249 25.70 3.19 -1.47
CA TYR A 249 25.30 2.14 -2.42
C TYR A 249 25.85 0.76 -2.06
N GLN A 250 26.94 0.68 -1.29
CA GLN A 250 27.50 -0.60 -0.88
C GLN A 250 26.52 -1.40 0.01
N ALA A 251 25.61 -0.72 0.70
CA ALA A 251 24.56 -1.33 1.51
C ALA A 251 23.61 -2.24 0.70
N ILE A 252 23.56 -2.12 -0.62
CA ILE A 252 22.78 -3.03 -1.50
C ILE A 252 23.27 -4.48 -1.35
N SER A 253 24.54 -4.69 -0.97
CA SER A 253 25.07 -6.04 -0.75
C SER A 253 24.41 -6.71 0.46
N PRO A 254 23.85 -7.93 0.32
CA PRO A 254 23.23 -8.67 1.44
C PRO A 254 24.23 -9.05 2.54
N TYR A 255 25.54 -8.89 2.28
CA TYR A 255 26.59 -9.01 3.29
C TYR A 255 26.30 -8.15 4.54
N TYR A 256 25.78 -6.93 4.34
CA TYR A 256 25.46 -6.01 5.44
C TYR A 256 24.32 -6.51 6.32
N ILE A 257 23.40 -7.32 5.79
CA ILE A 257 22.34 -7.98 6.57
C ILE A 257 22.94 -8.97 7.56
N VAL A 258 23.82 -9.85 7.07
CA VAL A 258 24.47 -10.86 7.91
C VAL A 258 25.32 -10.18 8.99
N LYS A 259 26.01 -9.10 8.63
CA LYS A 259 26.80 -8.31 9.57
C LYS A 259 25.92 -7.63 10.62
N PHE A 260 24.78 -7.05 10.22
CA PHE A 260 23.82 -6.42 11.11
C PHE A 260 23.36 -7.38 12.21
N PHE A 261 22.83 -8.56 11.84
CA PHE A 261 22.33 -9.52 12.83
C PHE A 261 23.42 -10.09 13.73
N ARG A 262 24.66 -10.20 13.24
CA ARG A 262 25.80 -10.60 14.09
C ARG A 262 26.13 -9.57 15.16
N THR A 263 25.96 -8.28 14.86
CA THR A 263 26.29 -7.18 15.79
C THR A 263 25.14 -6.87 16.74
N THR A 264 23.90 -6.80 16.24
CA THR A 264 22.73 -6.35 17.02
C THR A 264 21.99 -7.50 17.71
N GLY A 265 22.21 -8.75 17.29
CA GLY A 265 21.62 -9.93 17.92
C GLY A 265 20.10 -9.84 18.04
N THR A 266 19.57 -10.00 19.26
CA THR A 266 18.12 -9.96 19.54
C THR A 266 17.48 -8.61 19.26
N ASP A 267 18.23 -7.51 19.45
CA ASP A 267 17.70 -6.16 19.23
C ASP A 267 17.46 -5.90 17.73
N GLY A 268 18.29 -6.49 16.86
CA GLY A 268 18.09 -6.46 15.42
C GLY A 268 16.83 -7.18 14.96
N TRP A 269 16.44 -8.26 15.63
CA TRP A 269 15.19 -8.98 15.34
C TRP A 269 13.95 -8.15 15.69
N ILE A 270 13.97 -7.44 16.83
CA ILE A 270 12.86 -6.57 17.22
C ILE A 270 12.72 -5.39 16.23
N ALA A 271 13.84 -4.87 15.73
CA ALA A 271 13.83 -3.78 14.74
C ALA A 271 13.25 -4.16 13.37
N LEU A 272 13.05 -5.46 13.08
CA LEU A 272 12.41 -5.90 11.84
C LEU A 272 10.98 -5.39 11.69
N GLY A 273 10.23 -5.20 12.78
CA GLY A 273 8.88 -4.61 12.71
C GLY A 273 8.90 -3.25 12.00
N GLY A 274 9.84 -2.38 12.37
CA GLY A 274 10.05 -1.09 11.69
C GLY A 274 10.49 -1.21 10.23
N ILE A 275 11.18 -2.29 9.85
CA ILE A 275 11.59 -2.55 8.46
C ILE A 275 10.40 -3.06 7.64
N LEU A 276 9.52 -3.87 8.22
CA LEU A 276 8.29 -4.35 7.57
C LEU A 276 7.36 -3.19 7.19
N LEU A 277 7.42 -2.07 7.93
CA LEU A 277 6.75 -0.83 7.56
C LEU A 277 7.16 -0.25 6.20
N SER A 278 8.26 -0.72 5.59
CA SER A 278 8.67 -0.29 4.24
C SER A 278 7.86 -0.92 3.12
N MET A 279 7.18 -2.06 3.38
CA MET A 279 6.35 -2.78 2.41
C MET A 279 4.84 -2.58 2.65
N THR A 280 4.44 -1.79 3.64
CA THR A 280 3.04 -1.46 3.92
C THR A 280 2.41 -0.78 2.70
N GLY A 281 1.20 -1.18 2.34
CA GLY A 281 0.55 -0.75 1.09
C GLY A 281 0.88 -1.60 -0.15
N SER A 282 1.82 -2.57 -0.08
CA SER A 282 2.02 -3.53 -1.19
C SER A 282 0.78 -4.42 -1.41
N GLU A 283 -0.03 -4.60 -0.37
CA GLU A 283 -1.28 -5.37 -0.42
C GLU A 283 -2.34 -4.69 -1.29
N ALA A 284 -2.38 -3.35 -1.28
CA ALA A 284 -3.27 -2.56 -2.13
C ALA A 284 -3.01 -2.81 -3.62
N MET A 285 -1.74 -3.08 -3.99
CA MET A 285 -1.37 -3.44 -5.37
C MET A 285 -2.14 -4.66 -5.87
N PHE A 286 -2.41 -5.62 -4.99
CA PHE A 286 -3.17 -6.81 -5.33
C PHE A 286 -4.67 -6.61 -5.11
N ALA A 287 -5.10 -5.92 -4.07
CA ALA A 287 -6.51 -5.69 -3.77
C ALA A 287 -7.22 -4.83 -4.83
N ASP A 288 -6.51 -3.88 -5.46
CA ASP A 288 -7.10 -2.92 -6.41
C ASP A 288 -7.00 -3.34 -7.89
N LEU A 289 -6.63 -4.59 -8.17
CA LEU A 289 -6.64 -5.13 -9.55
C LEU A 289 -8.01 -4.99 -10.22
N GLY A 290 -9.12 -5.04 -9.46
CA GLY A 290 -10.49 -4.83 -9.98
C GLY A 290 -10.73 -3.47 -10.65
N HIS A 291 -9.84 -2.50 -10.40
CA HIS A 291 -9.90 -1.16 -11.00
C HIS A 291 -8.80 -0.89 -12.03
N PHE A 292 -7.69 -1.64 -11.98
CA PHE A 292 -6.50 -1.38 -12.76
C PHE A 292 -5.94 -2.66 -13.39
N THR A 293 -5.51 -2.59 -14.65
CA THR A 293 -4.86 -3.75 -15.28
C THR A 293 -3.49 -4.03 -14.66
N SER A 294 -3.14 -5.31 -14.52
CA SER A 294 -1.84 -5.76 -13.98
C SER A 294 -0.65 -5.11 -14.70
N ALA A 295 -0.75 -4.92 -16.02
CA ALA A 295 0.27 -4.24 -16.82
C ALA A 295 0.45 -2.75 -16.45
N SER A 296 -0.63 -2.03 -16.13
CA SER A 296 -0.58 -0.62 -15.72
C SER A 296 0.09 -0.45 -14.36
N VAL A 297 -0.28 -1.33 -13.42
CA VAL A 297 0.30 -1.38 -12.07
C VAL A 297 1.80 -1.69 -12.16
N ARG A 298 2.18 -2.72 -12.93
CA ARG A 298 3.60 -3.08 -13.18
C ARG A 298 4.41 -1.92 -13.75
N LEU A 299 3.88 -1.24 -14.76
CA LEU A 299 4.57 -0.14 -15.42
C LEU A 299 4.82 1.00 -14.44
N ALA A 300 3.79 1.45 -13.71
CA ALA A 300 3.93 2.52 -12.72
C ALA A 300 4.94 2.18 -11.63
N PHE A 301 4.92 0.93 -11.13
CA PHE A 301 5.81 0.49 -10.08
C PHE A 301 7.28 0.52 -10.48
N ILE A 302 7.61 -0.18 -11.59
CA ILE A 302 8.99 -0.40 -12.01
C ILE A 302 9.63 0.91 -12.48
N THR A 303 8.85 1.80 -13.12
CA THR A 303 9.39 3.00 -13.75
C THR A 303 9.56 4.19 -12.80
N ILE A 304 8.64 4.39 -11.86
CA ILE A 304 8.62 5.60 -11.02
C ILE A 304 8.74 5.24 -9.54
N ILE A 305 7.91 4.32 -9.05
CA ILE A 305 7.74 4.12 -7.60
C ILE A 305 8.98 3.46 -6.98
N TYR A 306 9.39 2.33 -7.55
CA TYR A 306 10.54 1.59 -7.10
C TYR A 306 11.81 2.46 -7.09
N PRO A 307 12.20 3.13 -8.19
CA PRO A 307 13.41 3.96 -8.17
C PRO A 307 13.30 5.14 -7.20
N CYS A 308 12.16 5.85 -7.14
CA CYS A 308 11.99 6.98 -6.22
C CYS A 308 12.10 6.56 -4.75
N LEU A 309 11.45 5.46 -4.35
CA LEU A 309 11.47 4.99 -2.96
C LEU A 309 12.83 4.44 -2.56
N ILE A 310 13.49 3.66 -3.42
CA ILE A 310 14.85 3.18 -3.14
C ILE A 310 15.82 4.36 -3.00
N LEU A 311 15.76 5.35 -3.89
CA LEU A 311 16.58 6.57 -3.78
C LEU A 311 16.31 7.32 -2.48
N GLN A 312 15.04 7.45 -2.08
CA GLN A 312 14.69 8.09 -0.82
C GLN A 312 15.24 7.33 0.39
N TYR A 313 15.06 6.00 0.45
CA TYR A 313 15.58 5.19 1.57
C TYR A 313 17.11 5.24 1.65
N MET A 314 17.79 5.21 0.49
CA MET A 314 19.25 5.37 0.41
C MET A 314 19.70 6.76 0.87
N GLY A 315 19.00 7.82 0.46
CA GLY A 315 19.33 9.19 0.87
C GLY A 315 19.11 9.43 2.35
N GLN A 316 18.04 8.90 2.94
CA GLN A 316 17.84 8.95 4.40
C GLN A 316 18.93 8.21 5.16
N ALA A 317 19.34 7.03 4.68
CA ALA A 317 20.48 6.31 5.25
C ALA A 317 21.80 7.09 5.10
N ALA A 318 22.04 7.74 3.96
CA ALA A 318 23.23 8.56 3.76
C ALA A 318 23.28 9.72 4.78
N PHE A 319 22.17 10.40 5.00
CA PHE A 319 22.04 11.42 6.04
C PHE A 319 22.27 10.85 7.45
N LEU A 320 21.59 9.74 7.78
CA LEU A 320 21.70 9.10 9.08
C LEU A 320 23.10 8.57 9.39
N SER A 321 23.86 8.13 8.38
CA SER A 321 25.23 7.65 8.58
C SER A 321 26.17 8.71 9.16
N LYS A 322 25.86 10.01 8.96
CA LYS A 322 26.64 11.13 9.49
C LYS A 322 25.94 11.85 10.65
N ASN A 323 24.61 11.82 10.71
CA ASN A 323 23.79 12.55 11.69
C ASN A 323 22.90 11.63 12.55
N MET A 324 23.49 10.62 13.17
CA MET A 324 22.81 9.59 13.99
C MET A 324 21.96 10.15 15.16
N PHE A 325 22.28 11.34 15.69
CA PHE A 325 21.54 11.98 16.78
C PHE A 325 20.14 12.46 16.40
N HIS A 326 19.84 12.59 15.11
CA HIS A 326 18.57 13.09 14.55
C HIS A 326 17.57 11.97 14.18
N THR A 327 17.62 10.83 14.88
CA THR A 327 16.84 9.63 14.51
C THR A 327 15.31 9.80 14.66
N ARG A 328 14.84 10.67 15.56
CA ARG A 328 13.40 10.91 15.78
C ARG A 328 12.71 11.69 14.64
N THR A 329 13.47 12.51 13.93
CA THR A 329 12.99 13.42 12.88
C THR A 329 13.74 13.23 11.56
N SER A 330 14.33 12.03 11.39
CA SER A 330 15.24 11.67 10.30
C SER A 330 14.77 12.11 8.91
N PHE A 331 13.49 11.89 8.55
CA PHE A 331 12.97 12.34 7.26
C PHE A 331 13.07 13.85 7.10
N TYR A 332 12.53 14.62 8.04
CA TYR A 332 12.44 16.08 7.95
C TYR A 332 13.77 16.80 8.14
N ASP A 333 14.67 16.25 8.95
CA ASP A 333 16.03 16.76 9.14
C ASP A 333 16.91 16.54 7.90
N SER A 334 16.60 15.51 7.10
CA SER A 334 17.31 15.24 5.84
C SER A 334 16.93 16.20 4.70
N ILE A 335 15.95 17.09 4.90
CA ILE A 335 15.46 18.00 3.86
C ILE A 335 16.24 19.32 3.89
N PRO A 336 16.76 19.80 2.75
CA PRO A 336 17.41 21.11 2.68
C PRO A 336 16.47 22.24 3.09
N GLY A 337 17.00 23.22 3.84
CA GLY A 337 16.20 24.30 4.43
C GLY A 337 15.26 25.06 3.48
N PRO A 338 15.69 25.45 2.26
CA PRO A 338 14.83 26.21 1.34
C PRO A 338 13.59 25.45 0.85
N VAL A 339 13.66 24.12 0.74
CA VAL A 339 12.59 23.29 0.19
C VAL A 339 11.72 22.63 1.26
N PHE A 340 12.02 22.85 2.54
CA PHE A 340 11.32 22.24 3.67
C PHE A 340 9.80 22.47 3.65
N TRP A 341 9.36 23.73 3.55
CA TRP A 341 7.94 24.08 3.62
C TRP A 341 7.12 23.51 2.44
N PRO A 342 7.57 23.64 1.18
CA PRO A 342 6.92 22.95 0.07
C PRO A 342 6.80 21.44 0.27
N VAL A 343 7.89 20.78 0.68
CA VAL A 343 7.90 19.32 0.88
C VAL A 343 6.99 18.92 2.04
N PHE A 344 6.95 19.71 3.11
CA PHE A 344 6.05 19.48 4.25
C PHE A 344 4.57 19.50 3.83
N VAL A 345 4.16 20.48 3.00
CA VAL A 345 2.79 20.56 2.49
C VAL A 345 2.48 19.34 1.60
N VAL A 346 3.40 19.00 0.69
CA VAL A 346 3.23 17.83 -0.18
C VAL A 346 3.18 16.53 0.62
N ALA A 347 4.00 16.37 1.66
CA ALA A 347 4.00 15.22 2.55
C ALA A 347 2.65 15.05 3.27
N THR A 348 2.08 16.16 3.75
CA THR A 348 0.77 16.17 4.42
C THR A 348 -0.34 15.77 3.44
N LEU A 349 -0.31 16.31 2.22
CA LEU A 349 -1.25 15.94 1.16
C LEU A 349 -1.09 14.47 0.74
N ALA A 350 0.15 13.98 0.61
CA ALA A 350 0.43 12.58 0.29
C ALA A 350 -0.07 11.63 1.40
N ALA A 351 0.11 11.98 2.68
CA ALA A 351 -0.42 11.23 3.80
C ALA A 351 -1.96 11.15 3.80
N VAL A 352 -2.62 12.28 3.48
CA VAL A 352 -4.08 12.34 3.28
C VAL A 352 -4.50 11.40 2.14
N VAL A 353 -3.80 11.43 1.01
CA VAL A 353 -4.09 10.55 -0.14
C VAL A 353 -3.87 9.08 0.19
N GLY A 354 -2.75 8.72 0.82
CA GLY A 354 -2.46 7.35 1.23
C GLY A 354 -3.50 6.80 2.21
N SER A 355 -3.96 7.63 3.15
CA SER A 355 -5.04 7.27 4.08
C SER A 355 -6.36 6.96 3.36
N GLN A 356 -6.68 7.69 2.29
CA GLN A 356 -7.92 7.48 1.52
C GLN A 356 -7.95 6.13 0.82
N ALA A 357 -6.81 5.70 0.27
CA ALA A 357 -6.66 4.42 -0.41
C ALA A 357 -7.06 3.27 0.52
N VAL A 358 -6.49 3.23 1.73
CA VAL A 358 -6.74 2.15 2.70
C VAL A 358 -8.16 2.21 3.27
N ILE A 359 -8.71 3.41 3.47
CA ILE A 359 -10.13 3.57 3.88
C ILE A 359 -11.05 2.99 2.80
N SER A 360 -10.78 3.26 1.52
CA SER A 360 -11.54 2.71 0.40
C SER A 360 -11.41 1.18 0.31
N ALA A 361 -10.20 0.64 0.48
CA ALA A 361 -9.96 -0.81 0.53
C ALA A 361 -10.75 -1.48 1.66
N THR A 362 -10.84 -0.83 2.83
CA THR A 362 -11.64 -1.30 3.97
C THR A 362 -13.12 -1.38 3.62
N PHE A 363 -13.68 -0.39 2.91
CA PHE A 363 -15.07 -0.45 2.46
C PHE A 363 -15.33 -1.60 1.48
N SER A 364 -14.40 -1.87 0.57
CA SER A 364 -14.49 -3.00 -0.36
C SER A 364 -14.49 -4.35 0.37
N ILE A 365 -13.62 -4.51 1.37
CA ILE A 365 -13.54 -5.73 2.18
C ILE A 365 -14.80 -5.93 3.00
N VAL A 366 -15.31 -4.91 3.68
CA VAL A 366 -16.56 -5.00 4.45
C VAL A 366 -17.73 -5.40 3.55
N LYS A 367 -17.79 -4.86 2.32
CA LYS A 367 -18.81 -5.23 1.33
C LYS A 367 -18.70 -6.70 0.91
N GLN A 368 -17.48 -7.22 0.73
CA GLN A 368 -17.23 -8.64 0.43
C GLN A 368 -17.63 -9.54 1.61
N CYS A 369 -17.27 -9.16 2.85
CA CYS A 369 -17.68 -9.87 4.06
C CYS A 369 -19.21 -9.89 4.25
N HIS A 370 -19.90 -8.79 3.90
CA HIS A 370 -21.36 -8.71 3.91
C HIS A 370 -21.99 -9.64 2.87
N ALA A 371 -21.44 -9.71 1.65
CA ALA A 371 -21.91 -10.61 0.61
C ALA A 371 -21.79 -12.10 1.01
N LEU A 372 -20.78 -12.43 1.81
CA LEU A 372 -20.57 -13.78 2.37
C LEU A 372 -21.41 -14.07 3.63
N GLY A 373 -22.23 -13.12 4.10
CA GLY A 373 -23.03 -13.26 5.32
C GLY A 373 -22.22 -13.22 6.61
N CYS A 374 -20.94 -12.81 6.56
CA CYS A 374 -20.04 -12.75 7.71
C CYS A 374 -20.03 -11.38 8.40
N PHE A 375 -20.76 -10.39 7.88
CA PHE A 375 -20.83 -9.04 8.44
C PHE A 375 -22.29 -8.60 8.62
N PRO A 376 -22.65 -7.87 9.71
CA PRO A 376 -24.00 -7.36 9.91
C PRO A 376 -24.45 -6.45 8.75
N ARG A 377 -25.77 -6.29 8.59
CA ARG A 377 -26.34 -5.46 7.54
C ARG A 377 -25.88 -4.01 7.68
N VAL A 378 -25.11 -3.53 6.71
CA VAL A 378 -24.60 -2.14 6.64
C VAL A 378 -25.19 -1.42 5.43
N LYS A 379 -25.45 -0.12 5.59
CA LYS A 379 -25.94 0.72 4.48
C LYS A 379 -24.81 0.99 3.49
N ILE A 380 -24.85 0.32 2.33
CA ILE A 380 -23.93 0.56 1.23
C ILE A 380 -24.46 1.67 0.33
N VAL A 381 -23.70 2.77 0.20
CA VAL A 381 -23.99 3.85 -0.74
C VAL A 381 -23.02 3.76 -1.91
N HIS A 382 -23.55 3.52 -3.11
CA HIS A 382 -22.76 3.55 -4.33
C HIS A 382 -22.50 5.00 -4.73
N THR A 383 -21.24 5.42 -4.73
CA THR A 383 -20.84 6.81 -5.03
C THR A 383 -20.80 7.10 -6.53
N SER A 384 -20.82 6.08 -7.39
CA SER A 384 -20.93 6.22 -8.84
C SER A 384 -21.92 5.21 -9.40
N ARG A 385 -22.68 5.64 -10.43
CA ARG A 385 -23.61 4.79 -11.17
C ARG A 385 -22.93 3.98 -12.29
N TRP A 386 -21.68 4.31 -12.62
CA TRP A 386 -21.01 3.82 -13.84
C TRP A 386 -19.78 2.95 -13.58
N ILE A 387 -19.19 2.98 -12.38
CA ILE A 387 -18.02 2.16 -12.01
C ILE A 387 -18.38 1.27 -10.81
N HIS A 388 -18.44 -0.04 -11.05
CA HIS A 388 -18.63 -1.05 -10.02
C HIS A 388 -17.39 -1.09 -9.12
N GLY A 389 -17.56 -0.88 -7.81
CA GLY A 389 -16.50 -0.95 -6.78
C GLY A 389 -16.24 0.36 -6.00
N GLN A 390 -16.88 1.46 -6.39
CA GLN A 390 -16.84 2.69 -5.59
C GLN A 390 -17.97 2.72 -4.56
N ILE A 391 -17.58 2.52 -3.30
CA ILE A 391 -18.47 2.19 -2.20
C ILE A 391 -18.15 3.15 -1.04
N TYR A 392 -19.18 3.83 -0.55
CA TYR A 392 -19.11 4.57 0.70
C TYR A 392 -20.02 3.89 1.71
N ILE A 393 -19.46 3.52 2.86
CA ILE A 393 -20.22 2.93 3.97
C ILE A 393 -20.14 3.91 5.15
N PRO A 394 -21.18 4.76 5.37
CA PRO A 394 -21.12 5.82 6.37
C PRO A 394 -20.80 5.32 7.78
N GLU A 395 -21.41 4.20 8.18
CA GLU A 395 -21.22 3.62 9.52
C GLU A 395 -19.75 3.21 9.75
N ILE A 396 -19.15 2.51 8.79
CA ILE A 396 -17.75 2.10 8.86
C ILE A 396 -16.83 3.31 8.83
N ASN A 397 -17.14 4.33 8.02
CA ASN A 397 -16.36 5.55 7.97
C ASN A 397 -16.26 6.26 9.33
N TRP A 398 -17.39 6.39 10.04
CA TRP A 398 -17.40 7.02 11.36
C TRP A 398 -16.72 6.15 12.42
N ILE A 399 -16.88 4.83 12.36
CA ILE A 399 -16.17 3.90 13.25
C ILE A 399 -14.66 3.99 13.04
N LEU A 400 -14.19 3.94 11.79
CA LEU A 400 -12.79 4.10 11.45
C LEU A 400 -12.26 5.46 11.92
N MET A 401 -13.00 6.55 11.72
CA MET A 401 -12.60 7.87 12.20
C MET A 401 -12.36 7.88 13.72
N VAL A 402 -13.32 7.37 14.50
CA VAL A 402 -13.22 7.33 15.97
C VAL A 402 -12.03 6.49 16.41
N LEU A 403 -11.83 5.31 15.79
CA LEU A 403 -10.71 4.43 16.10
C LEU A 403 -9.36 5.05 15.72
N CYS A 404 -9.24 5.65 14.53
CA CYS A 404 -8.03 6.36 14.10
C CYS A 404 -7.67 7.48 15.08
N VAL A 405 -8.64 8.33 15.43
CA VAL A 405 -8.42 9.44 16.39
C VAL A 405 -8.05 8.89 17.77
N ALA A 406 -8.71 7.83 18.24
CA ALA A 406 -8.40 7.20 19.50
C ALA A 406 -6.96 6.63 19.53
N VAL A 407 -6.53 5.95 18.47
CA VAL A 407 -5.15 5.45 18.31
C VAL A 407 -4.16 6.61 18.30
N THR A 408 -4.41 7.67 17.52
CA THR A 408 -3.52 8.84 17.46
C THR A 408 -3.36 9.52 18.83
N VAL A 409 -4.45 9.67 19.59
CA VAL A 409 -4.43 10.29 20.92
C VAL A 409 -3.81 9.37 21.98
N ALA A 410 -4.15 8.07 21.96
CA ALA A 410 -3.70 7.12 22.97
C ALA A 410 -2.19 6.84 22.88
N PHE A 411 -1.66 6.69 21.67
CA PHE A 411 -0.25 6.40 21.48
C PHE A 411 0.61 7.66 21.48
N GLY A 412 0.18 8.75 20.83
CA GLY A 412 0.89 10.03 20.77
C GLY A 412 2.28 10.01 20.08
N ASP A 413 2.90 8.85 19.94
CA ASP A 413 4.18 8.60 19.28
C ASP A 413 4.00 7.61 18.12
N THR A 414 4.57 7.98 16.98
CA THR A 414 4.58 7.14 15.76
C THR A 414 5.35 5.84 15.97
N THR A 415 6.27 5.76 16.93
CA THR A 415 7.04 4.53 17.19
C THR A 415 6.16 3.41 17.75
N LEU A 416 5.28 3.74 18.69
CA LEU A 416 4.37 2.76 19.29
C LEU A 416 3.30 2.31 18.29
N ILE A 417 2.78 3.25 17.49
CA ILE A 417 1.86 2.92 16.39
C ILE A 417 2.58 2.03 15.37
N GLY A 418 3.83 2.35 15.03
CA GLY A 418 4.66 1.57 14.13
C GLY A 418 4.87 0.12 14.59
N ASN A 419 5.08 -0.12 15.89
CA ASN A 419 5.22 -1.47 16.44
C ASN A 419 3.90 -2.25 16.51
N ALA A 420 2.76 -1.57 16.58
CA ALA A 420 1.46 -2.21 16.46
C ALA A 420 1.12 -2.54 14.99
N TYR A 421 1.75 -1.83 14.07
CA TYR A 421 1.47 -1.87 12.64
C TYR A 421 2.35 -2.86 11.87
N GLY A 422 3.65 -2.92 12.18
CA GLY A 422 4.61 -3.89 11.62
C GLY A 422 4.98 -4.97 12.62
#